data_AF-A0A2N1NSQ6-F1
#
_entry.id   AF-A0A2N1NSQ6-F1
#
_cell.length_a   1.000
_cell.length_b   1.000
_cell.length_c   1.000
_cell.angle_alpha   90.00
_cell.angle_beta   90.00
_cell.angle_gamma   90.00
#
_symmetry.space_group_name_H-M   'P 1'
#
loop_
_entity.id
_entity.type
_entity.pdbx_description
1 polymer ?
#
loop_
_entity_poly.entity_id
_entity_poly.type
_entity_poly.pdbx_seq_one_letter_code
_entity_poly.pdbx_strand_id
1 'polypeptide(L)'
;MQNIDLIKRLKNGNNVYNLAVIDNIDFKEASFGFGNIYDVTRGTSHATLRMVFQSTLPIIVNETPEPIKELNADSHLFGMIQGMYIIQSKIDCVFEKLLDFQE
;
A
#
# COMPACT_ATOMS: atom_id res chain seq x y z
N MET A 1 -14.03 18.41 19.82
CA MET A 1 -13.44 18.09 18.50
C MET A 1 -14.46 18.49 17.44
N GLN A 2 -14.17 19.48 16.60
CA GLN A 2 -15.12 19.85 15.54
C GLN A 2 -15.24 18.70 14.55
N ASN A 3 -16.46 18.38 14.13
CA ASN A 3 -16.73 17.32 13.18
C ASN A 3 -16.32 17.82 11.78
N ILE A 4 -15.06 17.57 11.41
CA ILE A 4 -14.51 17.98 10.12
C ILE A 4 -14.95 16.95 9.08
N ASP A 5 -15.73 17.41 8.11
CA ASP A 5 -16.07 16.61 6.94
C ASP A 5 -14.81 16.42 6.06
N LEU A 6 -14.24 15.22 6.13
CA LEU A 6 -13.02 14.85 5.42
C LEU A 6 -13.20 14.83 3.90
N ILE A 7 -14.43 14.62 3.41
CA ILE A 7 -14.72 14.55 1.97
C ILE A 7 -14.48 15.92 1.33
N LYS A 8 -14.77 17.01 2.06
CA LYS A 8 -14.54 18.38 1.59
C LYS A 8 -13.05 18.74 1.43
N ARG A 9 -12.13 17.93 1.98
CA ARG A 9 -10.68 18.15 1.84
C ARG A 9 -10.08 17.46 0.62
N LEU A 10 -10.79 16.51 0.00
CA LEU A 10 -10.33 15.83 -1.19
C LEU A 10 -10.51 16.73 -2.42
N LYS A 11 -9.49 16.75 -3.27
CA LYS A 11 -9.60 17.37 -4.60
C LYS A 11 -10.50 16.50 -5.47
N ASN A 12 -11.47 17.13 -6.11
CA ASN A 12 -12.33 16.51 -7.11
C ASN A 12 -11.86 16.90 -8.51
N GLY A 13 -11.71 15.92 -9.39
CA GLY A 13 -11.34 16.11 -10.78
C GLY A 13 -11.27 14.77 -11.49
N ASN A 14 -11.65 14.74 -12.76
CA ASN A 14 -11.60 13.53 -13.59
C ASN A 14 -10.16 13.08 -13.92
N ASN A 15 -9.15 13.89 -13.58
CA ASN A 15 -7.73 13.59 -13.68
C ASN A 15 -7.05 13.38 -12.31
N VAL A 16 -7.83 13.23 -11.23
CA VAL A 16 -7.27 13.00 -9.88
C VAL A 16 -7.22 11.50 -9.59
N TYR A 17 -6.02 10.97 -9.42
CA TYR A 17 -5.78 9.60 -8.97
C TYR A 17 -5.67 9.57 -7.45
N ASN A 18 -6.47 8.69 -6.82
CA ASN A 18 -6.51 8.52 -5.37
C ASN A 18 -5.90 7.17 -4.98
N LEU A 19 -4.86 7.20 -4.14
CA LEU A 19 -4.33 6.01 -3.46
C LEU A 19 -4.79 6.05 -2.00
N ALA A 20 -5.77 5.22 -1.66
CA ALA A 20 -6.26 5.08 -0.30
C ALA A 20 -5.46 4.00 0.45
N VAL A 21 -4.89 4.36 1.60
CA VAL A 21 -4.21 3.45 2.51
C VAL A 21 -5.05 3.31 3.76
N ILE A 22 -5.42 2.08 4.07
CA ILE A 22 -6.05 1.71 5.34
C ILE A 22 -5.11 0.73 6.00
N ASP A 23 -4.66 1.09 7.19
CA ASP A 23 -3.79 0.24 7.98
C ASP A 23 -4.28 0.19 9.42
N ASN A 24 -4.11 -0.97 10.07
CA ASN A 24 -4.40 -1.14 11.48
C ASN A 24 -3.09 -1.01 12.24
N ILE A 25 -2.95 0.09 12.97
CA ILE A 25 -1.79 0.34 13.83
C ILE A 25 -2.12 -0.22 15.20
N ASP A 26 -1.39 -1.27 15.57
CA ASP A 26 -1.41 -1.81 16.92
C ASP A 26 -0.35 -1.07 17.75
N PHE A 27 -0.79 -0.30 18.75
CA PHE A 27 0.12 0.23 19.75
C PHE A 27 0.37 -0.86 20.79
N LYS A 28 1.53 -1.50 20.70
CA LYS A 28 2.06 -2.37 21.74
C LYS A 28 3.03 -1.62 22.64
N GLU A 29 3.04 -1.96 23.92
CA GLU A 29 4.14 -1.64 24.82
C GLU A 29 5.43 -2.32 24.31
N ALA A 30 6.59 -1.70 24.49
CA ALA A 30 7.87 -2.13 23.90
C ALA A 30 8.34 -3.55 24.28
N SER A 31 7.64 -4.24 25.18
CA SER A 31 7.97 -5.53 25.76
C SER A 31 7.50 -6.76 24.96
N PHE A 32 6.81 -6.60 23.83
CA PHE A 32 6.33 -7.73 23.04
C PHE A 32 7.27 -8.09 21.88
N GLY A 33 7.90 -9.27 21.97
CA GLY A 33 8.98 -9.69 21.09
C GLY A 33 8.61 -10.12 19.67
N PHE A 34 7.36 -10.46 19.33
CA PHE A 34 6.99 -10.90 17.96
C PHE A 34 5.54 -10.54 17.54
N GLY A 35 5.34 -10.46 16.21
CA GLY A 35 4.17 -9.89 15.52
C GLY A 35 2.86 -10.68 15.69
N ASN A 36 1.77 -9.96 15.92
CA ASN A 36 0.42 -10.50 16.08
C ASN A 36 -0.40 -10.15 14.83
N ILE A 37 -0.76 -11.13 14.01
CA ILE A 37 -1.94 -10.99 13.14
C ILE A 37 -3.20 -11.41 13.91
N TYR A 38 -3.06 -11.93 15.14
CA TYR A 38 -4.15 -12.45 15.95
C TYR A 38 -3.98 -12.12 17.44
N ASP A 39 -4.01 -10.84 17.81
CA ASP A 39 -4.24 -10.45 19.22
C ASP A 39 -5.75 -10.46 19.50
N VAL A 40 -6.28 -11.62 19.90
CA VAL A 40 -7.71 -11.79 20.20
C VAL A 40 -8.09 -11.10 21.52
N THR A 41 -7.10 -10.75 22.34
CA THR A 41 -7.30 -10.36 23.74
C THR A 41 -7.65 -8.90 23.96
N ARG A 42 -7.63 -8.03 22.93
CA ARG A 42 -8.02 -6.59 23.01
C ARG A 42 -7.36 -5.81 24.17
N GLY A 43 -6.26 -6.31 24.73
CA GLY A 43 -5.52 -5.66 25.81
C GLY A 43 -4.60 -4.55 25.33
N THR A 44 -4.42 -4.44 24.01
CA THR A 44 -3.57 -3.46 23.33
C THR A 44 -4.43 -2.34 22.73
N SER A 45 -3.88 -1.12 22.64
CA SER A 45 -4.59 0.00 22.01
C SER A 45 -4.49 -0.12 20.50
N HIS A 46 -5.63 -0.16 19.81
CA HIS A 46 -5.67 -0.24 18.34
C HIS A 46 -6.09 1.11 17.75
N ALA A 47 -5.42 1.56 16.70
CA ALA A 47 -5.85 2.70 15.89
C ALA A 47 -5.90 2.32 14.41
N THR A 48 -6.98 2.70 13.73
CA THR A 48 -7.05 2.57 12.27
C THR A 48 -6.51 3.83 11.62
N LEU A 49 -5.41 3.73 10.90
CA LEU A 49 -4.94 4.79 10.02
C LEU A 49 -5.75 4.75 8.72
N ARG A 50 -6.34 5.89 8.35
CA ARG A 50 -6.96 6.09 7.04
C ARG A 50 -6.32 7.31 6.40
N MET A 51 -5.61 7.09 5.30
CA MET A 51 -4.91 8.15 4.56
C MET A 51 -5.24 8.05 3.08
N VAL A 52 -5.35 9.19 2.40
CA VAL A 52 -5.54 9.25 0.94
C VAL A 52 -4.44 10.13 0.36
N PHE A 53 -3.65 9.57 -0.56
CA PHE A 53 -2.71 10.33 -1.38
C PHE A 53 -3.39 10.69 -2.70
N GLN A 54 -3.31 11.96 -3.10
CA GLN A 54 -3.90 12.44 -4.35
C GLN A 54 -2.81 12.91 -5.30
N SER A 55 -2.84 12.43 -6.54
CA SER A 55 -1.98 12.91 -7.63
C SER A 55 -2.83 13.36 -8.82
N THR A 56 -2.44 14.44 -9.47
CA THR A 56 -3.08 14.90 -10.71
C THR A 56 -2.34 14.28 -11.88
N LEU A 57 -3.03 13.47 -12.67
CA LEU A 57 -2.48 12.86 -13.88
C LEU A 57 -2.64 13.80 -15.09
N PRO A 58 -1.76 13.69 -16.10
CA PRO A 58 -1.90 14.43 -17.35
C PRO A 58 -3.01 13.88 -18.27
N ILE A 59 -3.67 12.79 -17.85
CA ILE A 59 -4.78 12.13 -18.56
C ILE A 59 -6.00 12.03 -17.65
N ILE A 60 -7.18 11.88 -18.24
CA ILE A 60 -8.41 11.63 -17.50
C ILE A 60 -8.40 10.16 -17.03
N VAL A 61 -8.60 9.93 -15.73
CA VAL A 61 -8.59 8.60 -15.09
C VAL A 61 -9.68 7.69 -15.69
N ASN A 62 -10.80 8.30 -16.10
CA ASN A 62 -11.97 7.60 -16.61
C ASN A 62 -11.83 7.12 -18.06
N GLU A 63 -10.79 7.55 -18.78
CA GLU A 63 -10.59 7.25 -20.20
C GLU A 63 -9.81 5.96 -20.46
N THR A 64 -9.24 5.35 -19.42
CA THR A 64 -8.64 4.03 -19.50
C THR A 64 -9.62 3.00 -18.94
N PRO A 65 -10.48 2.38 -19.76
CA PRO A 65 -11.12 1.15 -19.34
C PRO A 65 -10.00 0.18 -18.98
N GLU A 66 -9.94 -0.21 -17.71
CA GLU A 66 -9.07 -1.33 -17.34
C GLU A 66 -9.60 -2.55 -18.11
N PRO A 67 -8.74 -3.25 -18.88
CA PRO A 67 -9.17 -4.45 -19.55
C PRO A 67 -9.68 -5.42 -18.47
N ILE A 68 -10.95 -5.81 -18.59
CA ILE A 68 -11.53 -6.86 -17.74
C ILE A 68 -10.68 -8.10 -17.97
N LYS A 69 -9.92 -8.50 -16.96
CA LYS A 69 -9.09 -9.69 -17.01
C LYS A 69 -9.88 -10.83 -16.40
N GLU A 70 -10.36 -11.76 -17.23
CA GLU A 70 -10.97 -12.99 -16.72
C GLU A 70 -9.92 -13.77 -15.94
N LEU A 71 -10.26 -14.09 -14.70
CA LEU A 71 -9.41 -14.85 -13.80
C LEU A 71 -9.84 -16.31 -13.87
N ASN A 72 -8.87 -17.19 -14.09
CA ASN A 72 -9.05 -18.64 -14.04
C ASN A 72 -8.17 -19.23 -12.94
N ALA A 73 -8.24 -20.55 -12.74
CA ALA A 73 -7.46 -21.25 -11.72
C ALA A 73 -5.93 -21.07 -11.87
N ASP A 74 -5.46 -20.74 -13.09
CA ASP A 74 -4.04 -20.50 -13.39
C ASP A 74 -3.62 -19.03 -13.18
N SER A 75 -4.58 -18.14 -12.93
CA SER A 75 -4.34 -16.72 -12.72
C SER A 75 -3.68 -16.50 -11.37
N HIS A 76 -2.35 -16.35 -11.37
CA HIS A 76 -1.58 -15.94 -10.20
C HIS A 76 -1.88 -14.47 -9.84
N LEU A 77 -2.99 -14.26 -9.15
CA LEU A 77 -3.42 -12.98 -8.57
C LEU A 77 -2.52 -12.53 -7.43
N PHE A 78 -1.99 -13.52 -6.70
CA PHE A 78 -1.16 -13.34 -5.53
C PHE A 78 0.13 -14.12 -5.70
N GLY A 79 1.19 -13.65 -5.03
CA GLY A 79 2.54 -14.17 -5.22
C GLY A 79 3.32 -13.38 -6.28
N MET A 80 4.58 -13.77 -6.49
CA MET A 80 5.47 -13.07 -7.40
C MET A 80 5.14 -13.41 -8.86
N ILE A 81 4.71 -12.42 -9.63
CA ILE A 81 4.67 -12.55 -11.10
C ILE A 81 6.06 -12.35 -11.69
N GLN A 82 6.29 -12.80 -12.92
CA GLN A 82 7.61 -12.69 -13.58
C GLN A 82 8.14 -11.24 -13.61
N GLY A 83 7.28 -10.26 -13.83
CA GLY A 83 7.66 -8.84 -13.77
C GLY A 83 8.16 -8.41 -12.39
N MET A 84 7.55 -8.94 -11.31
CA MET A 84 7.99 -8.69 -9.95
C MET A 84 9.33 -9.36 -9.66
N TYR A 85 9.59 -10.58 -10.17
CA TYR A 85 10.91 -11.20 -10.10
C TYR A 85 11.98 -10.31 -10.74
N ILE A 86 11.72 -9.81 -11.96
CA ILE A 86 12.68 -8.95 -12.66
C ILE A 86 12.95 -7.65 -11.87
N ILE A 87 11.89 -7.05 -11.30
CA ILE A 87 12.02 -5.83 -10.49
C ILE A 87 12.81 -6.13 -9.21
N GLN A 88 12.46 -7.20 -8.50
CA GLN A 88 13.14 -7.60 -7.27
C GLN A 88 14.62 -7.89 -7.53
N SER A 89 14.96 -8.67 -8.55
CA SER A 89 16.36 -8.94 -8.90
C SER A 89 17.15 -7.67 -9.25
N LYS A 90 16.50 -6.67 -9.86
CA LYS A 90 17.14 -5.36 -10.10
C LYS A 90 17.37 -4.59 -8.81
N ILE A 91 16.38 -4.57 -7.92
CA ILE A 91 16.49 -3.92 -6.60
C ILE A 91 17.62 -4.58 -5.82
N ASP A 92 17.61 -5.91 -5.71
CA ASP A 92 18.63 -6.68 -4.99
C ASP A 92 20.03 -6.38 -5.56
N CYS A 93 20.18 -6.38 -6.89
CA CYS A 93 21.47 -6.04 -7.53
C CYS A 93 21.96 -4.62 -7.19
N VAL A 94 21.05 -3.64 -7.12
CA VAL A 94 21.40 -2.27 -6.72
C VAL A 94 21.80 -2.23 -5.25
N PHE A 95 21.05 -2.91 -4.37
CA PHE A 95 21.38 -2.98 -2.95
C PHE A 95 22.73 -3.66 -2.73
N GLU A 96 23.02 -4.79 -3.36
CA GLU A 96 24.33 -5.47 -3.26
C GLU A 96 25.47 -4.53 -3.67
N LYS A 97 25.34 -3.81 -4.79
CA LYS A 97 26.35 -2.83 -5.21
C LYS A 97 26.51 -1.65 -4.26
N LEU A 98 25.43 -1.24 -3.61
CA LEU A 98 25.42 -0.18 -2.60
C LEU A 98 25.84 -0.68 -1.21
N LEU A 99 25.95 -2.00 -1.00
CA LEU A 99 26.38 -2.58 0.27
C LEU A 99 27.82 -3.09 0.19
N ASP A 100 28.30 -3.43 -1.01
CA ASP A 100 29.69 -3.77 -1.33
C ASP A 100 30.60 -2.52 -1.38
N PHE A 101 30.41 -1.60 -0.43
CA PHE A 101 31.39 -0.55 -0.18
C PHE A 101 32.63 -1.21 0.45
N GLN A 102 33.69 -1.40 -0.35
CA GLN A 102 35.03 -1.59 0.18
C GLN A 102 35.55 -0.25 0.71
N GLU A 103 36.05 -0.23 1.96
CA GLU A 103 36.79 0.91 2.54
C GLU A 103 38.01 1.32 1.69
#